data_AF-A0A1Y0BMY9-F1
#
_entry.id   AF-A0A1Y0BMY9-F1
#
_cell.length_a   1.000
_cell.length_b   1.000
_cell.length_c   1.000
_cell.angle_alpha   90.00
_cell.angle_beta   90.00
_cell.angle_gamma   90.00
#
_symmetry.space_group_name_H-M   'P 1'
#
loop_
_entity.id
_entity.type
_entity.pdbx_description
1 polymer ?
#
loop_
_entity_poly.entity_id
_entity_poly.type
_entity_poly.pdbx_seq_one_letter_code
_entity_poly.pdbx_strand_id
1 'polypeptide(L)'
;MNLVKISAGSDGKSFFQDTPIALTDKGKFGRFSDLQVAPGFMFRESNADYASGWHVVPNPVYLIFLGGQVEITVGTGEKRVFGAGSVVYADDMAGEGHSTRSVSSEPVRSILVNLPV
;
A
#
# COMPACT_ATOMS: atom_id res chain seq x y z
N MET A 1 14.37 0.58 6.89
CA MET A 1 13.38 1.28 6.04
C MET A 1 12.02 1.07 6.68
N ASN A 2 11.04 1.95 6.50
CA ASN A 2 9.68 1.72 7.00
C ASN A 2 8.70 1.62 5.82
N LEU A 3 7.70 0.76 5.95
CA LEU A 3 6.51 0.76 5.11
C LEU A 3 5.29 1.05 5.97
N VAL A 4 4.21 1.51 5.35
CA VAL A 4 2.91 1.59 6.03
C VAL A 4 2.11 0.34 5.72
N LYS A 5 1.62 -0.32 6.77
CA LYS A 5 0.75 -1.48 6.67
C LYS A 5 -0.71 -1.07 6.92
N ILE A 6 -1.65 -1.66 6.19
CA ILE A 6 -3.10 -1.58 6.44
C ILE A 6 -3.58 -2.97 6.79
N SER A 7 -4.20 -3.13 7.97
CA SER A 7 -4.68 -4.42 8.47
C SER A 7 -6.09 -4.31 9.02
N ALA A 8 -6.85 -5.41 8.96
CA ALA A 8 -8.15 -5.50 9.61
C ALA A 8 -8.01 -5.62 11.14
N GLY A 9 -8.66 -4.73 11.88
CA GLY A 9 -8.79 -4.81 13.33
C GLY A 9 -9.82 -5.84 13.77
N SER A 10 -9.74 -6.28 15.03
CA SER A 10 -10.70 -7.22 15.62
C SER A 10 -12.12 -6.67 15.76
N ASP A 11 -12.28 -5.35 15.67
CA ASP A 11 -13.55 -4.63 15.67
C ASP A 11 -14.14 -4.45 14.25
N GLY A 12 -13.51 -5.05 13.23
CA GLY A 12 -13.92 -4.94 11.83
C GLY A 12 -13.46 -3.65 11.13
N LYS A 13 -12.73 -2.78 11.83
CA LYS A 13 -12.17 -1.54 11.27
C LYS A 13 -10.70 -1.73 10.92
N SER A 14 -10.33 -1.35 9.71
CA SER A 14 -8.90 -1.36 9.34
C SER A 14 -8.14 -0.22 10.01
N PHE A 15 -6.83 -0.38 10.19
CA PHE A 15 -5.95 0.64 10.79
C PHE A 15 -4.59 0.69 10.07
N PHE A 16 -3.90 1.82 10.21
CA PHE A 16 -2.53 1.96 9.73
C PHE A 16 -1.51 1.49 10.78
N GLN A 17 -0.42 0.88 10.33
CA GLN A 17 0.73 0.56 11.17
C GLN A 17 2.04 0.85 10.43
N ASP A 18 2.86 1.75 10.99
CA ASP A 18 4.23 1.95 10.52
C ASP A 18 5.08 0.73 10.90
N THR A 19 5.58 0.02 9.90
CA THR A 19 6.30 -1.25 10.08
C THR A 19 7.73 -1.14 9.57
N PRO A 20 8.75 -1.39 10.40
CA PRO A 20 10.12 -1.41 9.95
C PRO A 20 10.41 -2.66 9.12
N ILE A 21 11.08 -2.46 7.99
CA ILE A 21 11.73 -3.48 7.20
C ILE A 21 13.18 -3.56 7.66
N ALA A 22 13.57 -4.72 8.19
CA ALA A 22 14.94 -5.02 8.52
C ALA A 22 15.81 -4.98 7.25
N LEU A 23 16.94 -4.29 7.32
CA LEU A 23 17.89 -4.21 6.21
C LEU A 23 19.26 -4.71 6.65
N THR A 24 19.78 -5.69 5.93
CA THR A 24 21.11 -6.27 6.09
C THR A 24 22.09 -5.52 5.19
N ASP A 25 23.23 -5.09 5.73
CA ASP A 25 24.30 -4.49 4.94
C ASP A 25 24.96 -5.55 4.04
N LYS A 26 25.09 -5.22 2.75
CA LYS A 26 25.75 -6.04 1.72
C LYS A 26 26.97 -5.33 1.13
N GLY A 27 27.57 -4.41 1.89
CA GLY A 27 28.79 -3.69 1.53
C GLY A 27 28.55 -2.68 0.43
N LYS A 28 29.38 -2.70 -0.63
CA LYS A 28 29.35 -1.70 -1.72
C LYS A 28 28.02 -1.59 -2.48
N PHE A 29 27.11 -2.54 -2.29
CA PHE A 29 25.79 -2.57 -2.93
C PHE A 29 24.68 -1.95 -2.07
N GLY A 30 24.97 -1.55 -0.83
CA GLY A 30 24.01 -0.96 0.10
C GLY A 30 23.32 -1.99 1.01
N ARG A 31 22.15 -1.63 1.52
CA ARG A 31 21.40 -2.40 2.52
C ARG A 31 20.12 -2.98 1.92
N PHE A 32 19.89 -4.27 2.13
CA PHE A 32 18.82 -5.04 1.48
C PHE A 32 17.87 -5.61 2.52
N SER A 33 16.58 -5.65 2.22
CA SER A 33 15.67 -6.54 2.93
C SER A 33 15.96 -7.99 2.56
N ASP A 34 15.33 -8.93 3.26
CA ASP A 34 15.18 -10.27 2.72
C ASP A 34 14.36 -10.24 1.43
N LEU A 35 14.59 -11.22 0.56
CA LEU A 35 13.89 -11.36 -0.70
C LEU A 35 12.38 -11.53 -0.44
N GLN A 36 11.57 -10.65 -1.02
CA GLN A 36 10.12 -10.77 -1.01
C GLN A 36 9.69 -11.62 -2.20
N VAL A 37 9.20 -12.84 -1.95
CA VAL A 37 8.73 -13.75 -3.01
C VAL A 37 7.31 -13.37 -3.39
N ALA A 38 7.08 -13.12 -4.67
CA ALA A 38 5.75 -12.82 -5.20
C ALA A 38 5.50 -13.59 -6.51
N PRO A 39 4.25 -14.02 -6.78
CA PRO A 39 3.87 -14.68 -8.03
C PRO A 39 3.99 -13.77 -9.25
N GLY A 40 3.94 -12.44 -9.07
CA GLY A 40 4.07 -11.48 -10.14
C GLY A 40 3.78 -10.05 -9.69
N PHE A 41 3.78 -9.13 -10.65
CA PHE A 41 3.44 -7.72 -10.43
C PHE A 41 2.64 -7.16 -11.60
N MET A 42 1.95 -6.05 -11.36
CA MET A 42 1.16 -5.33 -12.35
C MET A 42 1.53 -3.85 -12.32
N PHE A 43 1.58 -3.22 -13.50
CA PHE A 43 1.59 -1.76 -13.59
C PHE A 43 0.15 -1.25 -13.60
N ARG A 44 -0.10 -0.17 -12.87
CA ARG A 44 -1.40 0.49 -12.83
C ARG A 44 -1.23 1.99 -13.02
N GLU A 45 -2.05 2.54 -13.90
CA GLU A 45 -2.32 3.97 -13.97
C GLU A 45 -3.79 4.20 -13.61
N SER A 46 -4.06 5.19 -12.78
CA SER A 46 -5.41 5.60 -12.39
C SER A 46 -5.58 7.08 -12.69
N ASN A 47 -6.75 7.48 -13.20
CA ASN A 47 -7.04 8.87 -13.54
C ASN A 47 -6.96 9.79 -12.30
N ALA A 48 -6.82 11.09 -12.54
CA ALA A 48 -6.76 12.11 -11.49
C ALA A 48 -8.02 12.17 -10.61
N ASP A 49 -9.17 11.72 -11.12
CA ASP A 49 -10.46 11.63 -10.43
C ASP A 49 -10.73 10.26 -9.79
N TYR A 50 -9.73 9.37 -9.75
CA TYR A 50 -9.88 8.03 -9.21
C TYR A 50 -10.38 8.02 -7.75
N ALA A 51 -11.40 7.23 -7.48
CA ALA A 51 -11.89 6.90 -6.15
C ALA A 51 -12.36 5.44 -6.12
N SER A 52 -11.83 4.64 -5.21
CA SER A 52 -12.15 3.20 -5.10
C SER A 52 -13.46 2.93 -4.37
N GLY A 53 -13.92 3.86 -3.53
CA GLY A 53 -14.87 3.55 -2.46
C GLY A 53 -14.26 2.64 -1.38
N TRP A 54 -15.08 2.26 -0.40
CA TRP A 54 -14.70 1.32 0.66
C TRP A 54 -14.68 -0.12 0.13
N HIS A 55 -13.58 -0.83 0.39
CA HIS A 55 -13.38 -2.20 -0.05
C HIS A 55 -12.28 -2.90 0.76
N VAL A 56 -12.29 -4.23 0.74
CA VAL A 56 -11.20 -5.08 1.24
C VAL A 56 -10.31 -5.52 0.07
N VAL A 57 -9.05 -5.85 0.37
CA VAL A 57 -8.18 -6.47 -0.64
C VAL A 57 -8.48 -7.97 -0.75
N PRO A 58 -8.50 -8.55 -1.96
CA PRO A 58 -8.77 -9.98 -2.13
C PRO A 58 -7.57 -10.87 -1.77
N ASN A 59 -6.37 -10.31 -1.73
CA ASN A 59 -5.12 -10.94 -1.32
C ASN A 59 -4.20 -9.85 -0.72
N PRO A 60 -3.20 -10.19 0.10
CA PRO A 60 -2.24 -9.20 0.55
C PRO A 60 -1.48 -8.60 -0.65
N VAL A 61 -1.25 -7.30 -0.62
CA VAL A 61 -0.70 -6.58 -1.78
C VAL A 61 0.24 -5.45 -1.36
N TYR A 62 1.38 -5.33 -2.04
CA TYR A 62 2.19 -4.11 -1.99
C TYR A 62 1.72 -3.13 -3.06
N LEU A 63 1.45 -1.89 -2.67
CA LEU A 63 1.27 -0.74 -3.56
C LEU A 63 2.54 0.11 -3.51
N ILE A 64 3.25 0.18 -4.64
CA ILE A 64 4.46 0.98 -4.79
C ILE A 64 4.13 2.16 -5.69
N PHE A 65 4.10 3.36 -5.12
CA PHE A 65 3.72 4.57 -5.85
C PHE A 65 4.92 5.13 -6.63
N LEU A 66 4.73 5.32 -7.94
CA LEU A 66 5.74 5.85 -8.87
C LEU A 66 5.49 7.33 -9.19
N GLY A 67 4.24 7.79 -9.11
CA GLY A 67 3.84 9.16 -9.46
C GLY A 67 2.40 9.46 -9.06
N GLY A 68 2.06 10.74 -8.97
CA GLY A 68 0.79 11.20 -8.41
C GLY A 68 0.72 11.01 -6.88
N GLN A 69 -0.46 11.28 -6.32
CA GLN A 69 -0.73 11.15 -4.88
C GLN A 69 -2.14 10.62 -4.64
N VAL A 70 -2.29 9.80 -3.61
CA VAL A 70 -3.59 9.31 -3.12
C VAL A 70 -3.73 9.57 -1.64
N GLU A 71 -4.94 9.87 -1.19
CA GLU A 71 -5.33 9.76 0.20
C GLU A 71 -5.97 8.39 0.42
N ILE A 72 -5.49 7.65 1.42
CA ILE A 72 -6.11 6.41 1.89
C ILE A 72 -6.76 6.70 3.25
N THR A 73 -8.02 6.32 3.38
CA THR A 73 -8.77 6.33 4.65
C THR A 73 -8.99 4.89 5.11
N VAL A 74 -8.61 4.58 6.34
CA VAL A 74 -8.83 3.27 6.98
C VAL A 74 -10.08 3.30 7.87
N GLY A 75 -10.59 2.15 8.28
CA GLY A 75 -11.87 2.02 9.00
C GLY A 75 -11.91 2.71 10.37
N THR A 76 -10.75 2.99 11.00
CA THR A 76 -10.68 3.85 12.19
C THR A 76 -10.99 5.32 11.89
N GLY A 77 -11.06 5.71 10.62
CA GLY A 77 -11.23 7.08 10.14
C GLY A 77 -9.92 7.83 9.94
N GLU A 78 -8.77 7.23 10.28
CA GLU A 78 -7.45 7.82 10.02
C GLU A 78 -7.21 7.96 8.51
N LYS A 79 -6.56 9.06 8.11
CA LYS A 79 -6.25 9.38 6.72
C LYS A 79 -4.77 9.67 6.55
N ARG A 80 -4.16 9.10 5.52
CA ARG A 80 -2.77 9.39 5.14
C ARG A 80 -2.66 9.61 3.63
N VAL A 81 -1.79 10.52 3.23
CA VAL A 81 -1.49 10.79 1.82
C VAL A 81 -0.19 10.10 1.43
N PHE A 82 -0.23 9.38 0.32
CA PHE A 82 0.90 8.64 -0.24
C PHE A 82 1.19 9.12 -1.66
N GLY A 83 2.47 9.38 -1.93
CA GLY A 83 2.95 9.78 -3.26
C GLY A 83 4.15 8.95 -3.71
N ALA A 84 4.79 9.39 -4.78
CA ALA A 84 5.97 8.73 -5.34
C ALA A 84 7.02 8.38 -4.26
N GLY A 85 7.52 7.14 -4.29
CA GLY A 85 8.47 6.60 -3.31
C GLY A 85 7.84 5.96 -2.08
N SER A 86 6.52 6.09 -1.90
CA SER A 86 5.80 5.40 -0.83
C SER A 86 5.54 3.94 -1.17
N VAL A 87 5.62 3.08 -0.16
CA VAL A 87 5.20 1.67 -0.23
C VAL A 87 4.16 1.42 0.84
N VAL A 88 3.00 0.93 0.43
CA VAL A 88 1.92 0.49 1.32
C VAL A 88 1.76 -1.02 1.17
N TYR A 89 1.69 -1.74 2.29
CA TYR A 89 1.32 -3.15 2.32
C TYR A 89 -0.09 -3.28 2.90
N ALA A 90 -1.04 -3.77 2.11
CA ALA A 90 -2.42 -3.96 2.56
C ALA A 90 -2.71 -5.47 2.73
N ASP A 91 -3.22 -5.85 3.90
CA ASP A 91 -3.73 -7.19 4.21
C ASP A 91 -5.09 -7.15 4.93
N ASP A 92 -5.82 -6.04 4.82
CA ASP A 92 -7.18 -5.86 5.31
C ASP A 92 -8.20 -6.59 4.42
N MET A 93 -8.21 -7.92 4.55
CA MET A 93 -9.03 -8.83 3.74
C MET A 93 -10.45 -9.05 4.28
N ALA A 94 -10.83 -8.37 5.37
CA ALA A 94 -12.12 -8.50 6.02
C ALA A 94 -12.54 -7.19 6.69
N GLY A 95 -13.82 -7.10 7.07
CA GLY A 95 -14.39 -5.89 7.69
C GLY A 95 -14.72 -4.81 6.65
N GLU A 96 -14.62 -3.55 7.06
CA GLU A 96 -14.88 -2.38 6.19
C GLU A 96 -13.76 -2.15 5.16
N GLY A 97 -12.55 -2.64 5.46
CA GLY A 97 -11.37 -2.42 4.64
C GLY A 97 -10.96 -0.94 4.61
N HIS A 98 -10.58 -0.43 3.46
CA HIS A 98 -10.14 0.96 3.29
C HIS A 98 -10.75 1.62 2.04
N SER A 99 -10.58 2.93 1.94
CA SER A 99 -10.91 3.68 0.72
C SER A 99 -9.72 4.47 0.24
N THR A 100 -9.54 4.57 -1.07
CA THR A 100 -8.47 5.31 -1.73
C THR A 100 -9.07 6.32 -2.69
N ARG A 101 -8.58 7.55 -2.66
CA ARG A 101 -8.89 8.55 -3.68
C ARG A 101 -7.64 9.28 -4.13
N SER A 102 -7.57 9.64 -5.41
CA SER A 102 -6.56 10.55 -5.91
C SER A 102 -6.74 11.93 -5.27
N VAL A 103 -5.60 12.55 -4.93
CA VAL A 103 -5.51 13.96 -4.52
C VAL A 103 -4.56 14.74 -5.43
N SER A 104 -4.23 14.15 -6.59
CA SER A 104 -3.32 14.68 -7.60
C SER A 104 -4.11 15.22 -8.79
N SER A 105 -3.58 16.26 -9.45
CA SER A 105 -4.09 16.74 -10.75
C SER A 105 -3.65 15.85 -11.92
N GLU A 106 -2.58 15.08 -11.72
CA GLU A 106 -2.04 14.13 -12.70
C GLU A 106 -2.42 12.69 -12.37
N PRO A 107 -2.42 11.76 -13.36
CA PRO A 107 -2.65 10.34 -13.11
C PRO A 107 -1.72 9.76 -12.05
N VAL A 108 -2.27 8.85 -11.24
CA VAL A 108 -1.51 8.10 -10.24
C VAL A 108 -0.93 6.85 -10.88
N ARG A 109 0.39 6.70 -10.80
CA ARG A 109 1.12 5.53 -11.33
C ARG A 109 1.64 4.68 -10.20
N SER A 110 1.44 3.38 -10.28
CA SER A 110 1.87 2.44 -9.25
C SER A 110 2.24 1.06 -9.81
N ILE A 111 3.00 0.31 -9.04
CA ILE A 111 3.18 -1.14 -9.21
C ILE A 111 2.41 -1.82 -8.08
N LEU A 112 1.64 -2.83 -8.43
CA LEU A 112 0.97 -3.71 -7.47
C LEU A 112 1.68 -5.06 -7.48
N VAL A 113 2.03 -5.56 -6.30
CA VAL A 113 2.62 -6.89 -6.11
C VAL A 113 1.66 -7.70 -5.26
N ASN A 114 0.85 -8.53 -5.91
CA ASN A 114 -0.08 -9.43 -5.21
C ASN A 114 0.70 -10.58 -4.60
N LEU A 115 0.42 -10.90 -3.35
CA LEU A 115 0.94 -12.07 -2.66
C LEU A 115 -0.12 -13.19 -2.65
N PRO A 116 0.31 -14.45 -2.46
CA PRO A 116 -0.62 -15.53 -2.17
C PRO A 116 -1.36 -15.28 -0.85
N VAL A 117 -2.57 -15.83 -0.74
CA VAL A 117 -3.30 -15.97 0.55
C VAL A 117 -2.69 -17.07 1.39
#